data_AF-A0AAX6GH94-F1
#
_entry.id   AF-A0AAX6GH94-F1
#
_cell.length_a   1.000
_cell.length_b   1.000
_cell.length_c   1.000
_cell.angle_alpha   90.00
_cell.angle_beta   90.00
_cell.angle_gamma   90.00
#
_symmetry.space_group_name_H-M   'P 1'
#
loop_
_entity.id
_entity.type
_entity.pdbx_description
1 polymer ?
#
loop_
_entity_poly.entity_id
_entity_poly.type
_entity_poly.pdbx_seq_one_letter_code
_entity_poly.pdbx_strand_id
1 'polypeptide(L)'
;MDEDQFAYSEKLGNVINEEAAKGLNPGVIVLLVVVGLVLLFLVGNYALYVYAQKTLPPRKKKPVSKKKLKRERLKQGVSAPGE
;
A
#
# COMPACT_ATOMS: atom_id res chain seq x y z
N MET A 1 -13.70 32.48 -39.97
CA MET A 1 -13.88 31.27 -39.14
C MET A 1 -13.62 30.15 -40.11
N ASP A 2 -12.38 29.68 -40.07
CA ASP A 2 -11.69 29.23 -41.27
C ASP A 2 -11.85 27.72 -41.40
N GLU A 3 -12.25 27.27 -42.59
CA GLU A 3 -12.59 25.88 -42.93
C GLU A 3 -11.44 24.90 -42.59
N ASP A 4 -10.20 25.40 -42.56
CA ASP A 4 -9.00 24.66 -42.24
C ASP A 4 -8.97 24.13 -40.79
N GLN A 5 -9.55 24.87 -39.83
CA GLN A 5 -9.63 24.44 -38.43
C GLN A 5 -10.59 23.24 -38.25
N PHE A 6 -11.69 23.23 -39.01
CA PHE A 6 -12.69 22.17 -38.95
C PHE A 6 -12.13 20.87 -39.53
N ALA A 7 -11.46 20.96 -40.68
CA ALA A 7 -10.79 19.83 -41.32
C ALA A 7 -9.67 19.24 -40.46
N TYR A 8 -8.90 20.09 -39.74
CA TYR A 8 -7.86 19.60 -38.83
C TYR A 8 -8.44 18.88 -37.62
N SER A 9 -9.53 19.41 -37.05
CA SER A 9 -10.26 18.78 -35.94
C SER A 9 -10.90 17.45 -36.35
N GLU A 10 -11.46 17.36 -37.56
CA GLU A 10 -12.05 16.14 -38.09
C GLU A 10 -10.98 15.08 -38.38
N LYS A 11 -9.84 15.49 -38.94
CA LYS A 11 -8.69 14.60 -39.16
C LYS A 11 -8.10 14.10 -37.85
N LEU A 12 -7.97 14.95 -36.84
CA LEU A 12 -7.56 14.56 -35.48
C LEU A 12 -8.56 13.57 -34.86
N GLY A 13 -9.87 13.84 -35.01
CA GLY A 13 -10.93 12.94 -34.55
C GLY A 13 -10.84 11.55 -35.21
N ASN A 14 -10.63 11.51 -36.53
CA ASN A 14 -10.47 10.25 -37.26
C ASN A 14 -9.23 9.47 -36.82
N VAL A 15 -8.09 10.14 -36.61
CA VAL A 15 -6.86 9.49 -36.13
C VAL A 15 -7.05 8.91 -34.73
N ILE A 16 -7.69 9.65 -33.83
CA ILE A 16 -7.99 9.16 -32.46
C ILE A 16 -8.94 7.96 -32.52
N ASN A 17 -9.94 7.98 -33.40
CA ASN A 17 -10.89 6.88 -33.56
C ASN A 17 -10.24 5.63 -34.20
N GLU A 18 -9.33 5.79 -35.15
CA GLU A 18 -8.56 4.69 -35.73
C GLU A 18 -7.58 4.06 -34.72
N GLU A 19 -6.94 4.88 -33.88
CA GLU A 19 -6.10 4.39 -32.79
C GLU A 19 -6.93 3.70 -31.70
N ALA A 20 -8.13 4.19 -31.40
CA ALA A 20 -9.05 3.52 -30.48
C ALA A 20 -9.58 2.18 -31.04
N ALA A 21 -9.74 2.07 -32.36
CA ALA A 21 -10.12 0.83 -33.02
C ALA A 21 -8.97 -0.21 -33.04
N LYS A 22 -7.71 0.25 -33.04
CA LYS A 22 -6.53 -0.56 -32.72
C LYS A 22 -6.47 -0.79 -31.20
N GLY A 23 -7.28 -1.74 -30.72
CA GLY A 23 -7.33 -2.12 -29.31
C GLY A 23 -5.94 -2.38 -28.67
N LEU A 24 -5.89 -2.27 -27.34
CA LEU A 24 -4.65 -2.43 -26.57
C LEU A 24 -4.01 -3.81 -26.80
N ASN A 25 -2.68 -3.85 -26.89
CA ASN A 25 -1.93 -5.09 -27.04
C ASN A 25 -2.24 -6.05 -25.87
N PRO A 26 -2.57 -7.32 -26.14
CA PRO A 26 -2.87 -8.30 -25.10
C PRO A 26 -1.76 -8.43 -24.05
N GLY A 27 -0.49 -8.29 -24.42
CA GLY A 27 0.63 -8.31 -23.49
C GLY A 27 0.62 -7.14 -22.50
N VAL A 28 0.21 -5.95 -22.94
CA VAL A 28 0.06 -4.77 -22.07
C VAL A 28 -1.13 -4.93 -21.14
N ILE A 29 -2.25 -5.45 -21.64
CA ILE A 29 -3.43 -5.75 -20.82
C ILE A 29 -3.04 -6.74 -19.70
N VAL A 30 -2.34 -7.82 -20.04
CA VAL A 30 -1.88 -8.81 -19.05
C VAL A 30 -0.93 -8.18 -18.04
N LEU A 31 0.01 -7.33 -18.47
CA LEU A 31 0.92 -6.64 -17.57
C LEU A 31 0.16 -5.76 -16.57
N LEU A 32 -0.83 -4.98 -17.04
CA LEU A 32 -1.67 -4.15 -16.19
C LEU A 32 -2.48 -4.99 -15.19
N VAL A 33 -3.05 -6.11 -15.64
CA VAL A 33 -3.84 -7.00 -14.77
C VAL A 33 -2.97 -7.64 -13.69
N VAL A 34 -1.78 -8.16 -14.05
CA VAL A 34 -0.87 -8.80 -13.08
C VAL A 34 -0.35 -7.77 -12.08
N VAL A 35 0.13 -6.62 -12.55
CA VAL A 35 0.61 -5.55 -11.67
C VAL A 35 -0.52 -5.05 -10.77
N GLY A 36 -1.72 -4.85 -11.32
CA GLY A 36 -2.90 -4.43 -10.56
C GLY A 36 -3.30 -5.43 -9.48
N LEU A 37 -3.32 -6.73 -9.80
CA LEU A 37 -3.60 -7.79 -8.83
C LEU A 37 -2.55 -7.84 -7.72
N VAL A 38 -1.27 -7.76 -8.06
CA VAL A 38 -0.18 -7.78 -7.08
C VAL A 38 -0.25 -6.57 -6.15
N LEU A 39 -0.48 -5.37 -6.70
CA LEU A 39 -0.64 -4.16 -5.90
C LEU A 39 -1.87 -4.24 -4.98
N LEU A 40 -3.02 -4.67 -5.50
CA LEU A 40 -4.23 -4.82 -4.71
C LEU A 40 -4.04 -5.84 -3.58
N PHE A 41 -3.37 -6.96 -3.88
CA PHE A 41 -3.04 -7.98 -2.89
C PHE A 41 -2.11 -7.45 -1.79
N LEU A 42 -1.05 -6.74 -2.17
CA LEU A 42 -0.11 -6.13 -1.21
C LEU A 42 -0.79 -5.08 -0.33
N VAL A 43 -1.54 -4.16 -0.93
CA VAL A 43 -2.24 -3.10 -0.20
C VAL A 43 -3.30 -3.70 0.73
N GLY A 44 -4.12 -4.63 0.23
CA GLY A 44 -5.13 -5.32 1.03
C GLY A 44 -4.51 -6.10 2.19
N ASN A 45 -3.41 -6.82 1.94
CA ASN A 45 -2.71 -7.58 2.96
C ASN A 45 -2.07 -6.66 4.01
N TYR A 46 -1.44 -5.57 3.57
CA TYR A 46 -0.83 -4.60 4.47
C TYR A 46 -1.88 -3.88 5.33
N ALA A 47 -2.98 -3.45 4.73
CA ALA A 47 -4.10 -2.85 5.46
C ALA A 47 -4.65 -3.82 6.50
N LEU A 48 -4.85 -5.09 6.14
CA LEU A 48 -5.30 -6.13 7.06
C LEU A 48 -4.28 -6.39 8.17
N TYR A 49 -2.98 -6.41 7.86
CA TYR A 49 -1.91 -6.56 8.84
C TYR A 49 -1.88 -5.40 9.85
N VAL A 50 -2.04 -4.17 9.37
CA VAL A 50 -2.09 -2.98 10.23
C VAL A 50 -3.37 -2.97 11.07
N TYR A 51 -4.51 -3.35 10.50
CA TYR A 51 -5.77 -3.48 11.22
C TYR A 51 -5.68 -4.54 12.32
N ALA A 52 -5.11 -5.71 11.98
CA ALA A 52 -4.83 -6.76 12.92
C ALA A 52 -3.92 -6.25 14.03
N GLN A 53 -2.80 -5.58 13.75
CA GLN A 53 -1.94 -5.03 14.81
C GLN A 53 -2.64 -4.02 15.73
N LYS A 54 -3.59 -3.24 15.22
CA LYS A 54 -4.37 -2.28 16.04
C LYS A 54 -5.42 -2.97 16.92
N THR A 55 -5.99 -4.07 16.44
CA THR A 55 -7.05 -4.83 17.13
C THR A 55 -6.50 -5.97 17.99
N LEU A 56 -5.30 -6.47 17.67
CA LEU A 56 -4.59 -7.43 18.48
C LEU A 56 -4.17 -6.73 19.77
N PRO A 57 -4.55 -7.28 20.94
CA PRO A 57 -4.07 -6.75 22.20
C PRO A 57 -2.54 -6.79 22.20
N PRO A 58 -1.86 -5.73 22.71
CA PRO A 58 -0.41 -5.67 22.72
C PRO A 58 0.11 -6.97 23.29
N ARG A 59 0.93 -7.69 22.51
CA ARG A 59 1.47 -9.00 22.89
C ARG A 59 1.96 -8.87 24.33
N LYS A 60 1.20 -9.44 25.27
CA LYS A 60 1.55 -9.39 26.70
C LYS A 60 2.92 -10.05 26.77
N LYS A 61 3.98 -9.24 26.90
CA LYS A 61 5.31 -9.74 27.24
C LYS A 61 5.07 -10.61 28.46
N LYS A 62 5.50 -11.87 28.41
CA LYS A 62 5.28 -12.81 29.52
C LYS A 62 5.60 -12.05 30.80
N PRO A 63 4.64 -11.94 31.75
CA PRO A 63 4.82 -11.10 32.91
C PRO A 63 6.14 -11.51 33.56
N VAL A 64 7.08 -10.58 33.56
CA VAL A 64 8.40 -10.84 34.11
C VAL A 64 8.16 -10.97 35.60
N SER A 65 8.40 -12.17 36.15
CA SER A 65 8.23 -12.44 37.58
C SER A 65 8.83 -11.29 38.39
N LYS A 66 8.15 -10.84 39.45
CA LYS A 66 8.63 -9.75 40.31
C LYS A 66 10.09 -9.97 40.77
N LYS A 67 10.52 -11.23 40.91
CA LYS A 67 11.92 -11.60 41.17
C LYS A 67 12.89 -11.22 40.04
N LYS A 68 12.54 -11.47 38.77
CA LYS A 68 13.34 -11.03 37.62
C LYS A 68 13.32 -9.51 37.47
N LEU A 69 12.17 -8.87 37.67
CA LEU A 69 12.05 -7.41 37.55
C LEU A 69 12.91 -6.69 38.60
N LYS A 70 12.88 -7.15 39.86
CA LYS A 70 13.77 -6.65 40.91
C LYS A 70 15.24 -6.93 40.59
N ARG A 71 15.58 -8.12 40.07
CA ARG A 71 16.95 -8.46 39.67
C ARG A 71 17.48 -7.58 38.54
N GLU A 72 16.67 -7.24 37.55
CA GLU A 72 17.07 -6.32 36.47
C GLU A 72 17.15 -4.87 36.96
N ARG A 73 16.21 -4.41 37.81
CA ARG A 73 16.26 -3.08 38.42
C ARG A 73 17.51 -2.88 39.29
N LEU A 74 17.89 -3.90 40.07
CA LEU A 74 19.12 -3.90 40.88
C LEU A 74 20.39 -3.92 40.02
N LYS A 75 20.37 -4.61 38.86
CA LYS A 75 21.49 -4.61 37.91
C LYS A 75 21.64 -3.28 37.16
N GLN A 76 20.51 -2.61 36.89
CA GLN A 76 20.48 -1.30 36.23
C GLN A 76 20.78 -0.14 37.19
N GLY A 77 20.98 -0.41 38.49
CA GLY A 77 21.30 0.62 39.48
C GLY A 77 20.19 1.66 39.67
N VAL A 78 18.96 1.36 39.25
CA VAL A 78 17.83 2.29 39.39
C VAL A 78 17.41 2.27 40.86
N SER A 79 17.65 3.37 41.59
CA SER A 79 17.18 3.50 42.97
C SER A 79 15.66 3.32 43.01
N ALA A 80 15.17 2.74 44.10
CA ALA A 80 13.74 2.55 44.27
C ALA A 80 13.03 3.90 44.15
N PRO A 81 11.84 3.97 43.51
CA PRO A 81 11.05 5.19 43.50
C PRO A 81 10.55 5.40 44.93
N GLY A 82 11.31 6.16 45.72
CA GLY A 82 11.14 6.29 47.16
C GLY A 82 12.45 6.56 47.89
N GLU A 83 13.24 7.51 47.38
CA GLU A 83 14.09 8.42 48.16
C GLU A 83 13.71 9.85 47.79
#